data_AF-A0A133Q4W6-F1
#
_entry.id   AF-A0A133Q4W6-F1
#
_cell.length_a   1.000
_cell.length_b   1.000
_cell.length_c   1.000
_cell.angle_alpha   90.00
_cell.angle_beta   90.00
_cell.angle_gamma   90.00
#
_symmetry.space_group_name_H-M   'P 1'
#
loop_
_entity.id
_entity.type
_entity.pdbx_description
1 polymer ?
#
loop_
_entity_poly.entity_id
_entity_poly.type
_entity_poly.pdbx_seq_one_letter_code
_entity_poly.pdbx_strand_id
1 'polypeptide(L)' 'MQYFEVIKEVSRILTFSEQNALAKIDDLMNTYCNQCPIKTRLRKLEGKTKAHHFCINECSIGKEIKQLGNELQ' A
#
# COMPACT_ATOMS: atom_id res chain seq x y z
N MET A 1 8.72 -11.02 -2.52
CA MET A 1 8.66 -11.97 -3.66
C MET A 1 7.25 -12.44 -4.03
N GLN A 2 6.20 -12.26 -3.22
CA GLN A 2 4.86 -12.79 -3.55
C GLN A 2 3.91 -11.78 -4.24
N TYR A 3 4.26 -10.48 -4.28
CA TYR A 3 3.40 -9.44 -4.88
C TYR A 3 3.64 -9.22 -6.39
N PHE A 4 4.83 -9.53 -6.90
CA PHE A 4 5.21 -9.25 -8.29
C PHE A 4 4.52 -10.17 -9.32
N GLU A 5 4.21 -11.42 -8.97
CA GLU A 5 3.52 -12.34 -9.90
C GLU A 5 2.05 -11.96 -10.13
N VAL A 6 1.37 -11.43 -9.10
CA VAL A 6 -0.04 -11.00 -9.21
C VAL A 6 -0.18 -9.77 -10.12
N ILE A 7 0.77 -8.82 -10.06
CA ILE A 7 0.70 -7.58 -10.86
C ILE A 7 0.82 -7.86 -12.37
N LYS A 8 1.58 -8.89 -12.78
CA LYS A 8 1.76 -9.22 -14.21
C LYS A 8 0.49 -9.70 -14.91
N GLU A 9 -0.39 -10.39 -14.20
CA GLU A 9 -1.66 -10.83 -14.78
C GLU A 9 -2.70 -9.70 -14.82
N VAL A 10 -2.76 -8.90 -13.75
CA VAL A 10 -3.72 -7.78 -13.63
C VAL A 10 -3.37 -6.64 -14.57
N SER A 11 -2.09 -6.41 -14.88
CA SER A 11 -1.66 -5.32 -15.79
C SER A 11 -2.24 -5.44 -17.21
N ARG A 12 -2.68 -6.63 -17.65
CA ARG A 12 -3.22 -6.83 -19.00
C ARG A 12 -4.64 -6.28 -19.19
N ILE A 13 -5.37 -6.02 -18.10
CA ILE A 13 -6.74 -5.51 -18.14
C ILE A 13 -6.85 -4.06 -17.63
N LEU A 14 -5.73 -3.45 -17.24
CA LEU A 14 -5.67 -2.09 -16.70
C LEU A 14 -5.17 -1.09 -17.75
N THR A 15 -5.70 0.12 -17.69
CA THR A 15 -5.22 1.30 -18.41
C THR A 15 -3.80 1.70 -17.96
N PHE A 16 -3.13 2.52 -18.77
CA PHE A 16 -1.79 3.04 -18.44
C PHE A 16 -1.75 3.82 -17.12
N SER A 17 -2.79 4.61 -16.82
CA SER A 17 -2.89 5.35 -15.56
C SER A 17 -2.99 4.41 -14.35
N GLU A 18 -3.82 3.38 -14.43
CA GLU A 18 -3.99 2.40 -13.36
C GLU A 18 -2.71 1.59 -13.12
N GLN A 19 -2.00 1.22 -14.19
CA GLN A 19 -0.70 0.54 -14.07
C GLN A 19 0.34 1.41 -13.35
N ASN A 20 0.37 2.72 -13.67
CA ASN A 20 1.27 3.65 -12.99
C ASN A 20 0.91 3.84 -11.51
N ALA A 21 -0.38 3.91 -11.19
CA ALA A 21 -0.84 3.99 -9.80
C ALA A 21 -0.41 2.73 -9.01
N LEU A 22 -0.59 1.54 -9.58
CA LEU A 22 -0.14 0.28 -8.96
C LEU A 22 1.38 0.22 -8.77
N ALA A 23 2.15 0.63 -9.78
CA ALA A 23 3.61 0.64 -9.69
C ALA A 23 4.10 1.56 -8.56
N LYS A 24 3.50 2.74 -8.42
CA LYS A 24 3.80 3.67 -7.33
C LYS A 24 3.40 3.11 -5.97
N ILE A 25 2.23 2.48 -5.87
CA ILE A 25 1.79 1.82 -4.63
C ILE A 25 2.79 0.74 -4.22
N ASP A 26 3.21 -0.12 -5.15
CA ASP A 26 4.17 -1.18 -4.87
C ASP A 26 5.53 -0.62 -4.40
N ASP A 27 6.02 0.44 -5.05
CA ASP A 27 7.26 1.12 -4.64
C ASP A 27 7.14 1.71 -3.22
N LEU A 28 6.09 2.48 -2.93
CA LEU A 28 5.85 3.04 -1.60
C LEU A 28 5.72 1.93 -0.54
N MET A 29 5.06 0.83 -0.89
CA MET A 29 4.90 -0.30 0.02
C MET A 29 6.23 -0.99 0.31
N ASN A 30 7.04 -1.26 -0.71
CA ASN A 30 8.32 -1.95 -0.58
C ASN A 30 9.40 -1.09 0.09
N THR A 31 9.38 0.21 -0.17
CA THR A 31 10.38 1.17 0.35
C THR A 31 10.08 1.59 1.79
N TYR A 32 8.81 1.85 2.14
CA TYR A 32 8.47 2.46 3.43
C TYR A 32 7.59 1.59 4.33
N CYS A 33 6.67 0.83 3.75
CA CYS A 33 5.70 0.07 4.54
C CYS A 33 6.19 -1.34 4.90
N ASN A 34 7.12 -1.90 4.12
CA ASN A 34 7.76 -3.17 4.38
C ASN A 34 8.57 -3.07 5.68
N GLN A 35 8.27 -3.95 6.64
CA GLN A 35 8.87 -3.94 7.98
C GLN A 35 8.75 -2.60 8.73
N CYS A 36 7.72 -1.79 8.42
CA CYS A 36 7.49 -0.50 9.06
C CYS A 36 7.48 -0.61 10.60
N PRO A 37 8.39 0.07 11.32
CA PRO A 37 8.50 -0.04 12.78
C PRO A 37 7.25 0.46 13.51
N ILE A 38 6.64 1.55 13.01
CA ILE A 38 5.44 2.15 13.62
C ILE A 38 4.27 1.18 13.53
N LYS A 39 4.00 0.65 12.32
CA LYS A 39 2.97 -0.38 12.09
C LYS A 39 3.19 -1.61 12.98
N THR A 40 4.45 -2.05 13.11
CA THR A 40 4.81 -3.21 13.94
C THR A 40 4.55 -2.95 15.42
N ARG A 41 4.93 -1.77 15.92
CA ARG A 41 4.72 -1.36 17.31
C ARG A 41 3.23 -1.21 17.62
N LEU A 42 2.49 -0.47 16.80
CA LEU A 42 1.04 -0.29 16.98
C LEU A 42 0.29 -1.62 16.92
N ARG A 43 0.72 -2.54 16.04
CA ARG A 43 0.09 -3.87 15.97
C ARG A 43 0.30 -4.68 17.26
N LYS A 44 1.47 -4.55 17.91
CA LYS A 44 1.76 -5.22 19.18
C LYS A 44 1.01 -4.58 20.37
N LEU A 45 0.87 -3.25 20.39
CA LEU A 45 0.28 -2.52 21.52
C LEU A 45 -1.25 -2.41 21.45
N GLU A 46 -1.78 -2.15 20.26
CA GLU A 46 -3.19 -1.78 20.06
C GLU A 46 -3.92 -2.71 19.07
N GLY A 47 -3.20 -3.71 18.54
CA GLY A 47 -3.75 -4.68 17.61
C GLY A 47 -3.78 -4.23 16.15
N LYS A 48 -4.21 -5.15 15.28
CA LYS A 48 -4.20 -4.97 13.82
C LYS A 48 -5.06 -3.79 13.36
N THR A 49 -6.25 -3.62 13.95
CA THR A 49 -7.21 -2.60 13.55
C THR A 49 -6.66 -1.19 13.76
N LYS A 50 -6.12 -0.91 14.95
CA LYS A 50 -5.52 0.40 15.25
C LYS A 50 -4.29 0.69 14.41
N ALA A 51 -3.40 -0.29 14.23
CA ALA A 51 -2.25 -0.14 13.34
C ALA A 51 -2.67 0.19 11.89
N HIS A 52 -3.72 -0.47 11.38
CA HIS A 52 -4.23 -0.19 10.04
C HIS A 52 -4.92 1.18 9.95
N HIS A 53 -5.74 1.54 10.93
CA HIS A 53 -6.35 2.88 11.03
C HIS A 53 -5.29 3.98 10.96
N PHE A 54 -4.22 3.86 11.76
CA PHE A 54 -3.08 4.79 11.71
C PHE A 54 -2.47 4.86 10.31
N CYS A 55 -2.21 3.71 9.66
CA CYS A 55 -1.64 3.69 8.32
C CYS A 55 -2.53 4.45 7.32
N ILE A 56 -3.85 4.24 7.35
CA ILE A 56 -4.75 4.82 6.34
C ILE A 56 -5.10 6.30 6.64
N ASN A 57 -5.14 6.70 7.92
CA ASN A 57 -5.68 8.00 8.32
C ASN A 57 -4.63 8.97 8.89
N GLU A 58 -3.45 8.50 9.28
CA GLU A 58 -2.45 9.32 9.99
C GLU A 58 -1.08 9.30 9.28
N CYS A 59 -0.60 8.13 8.86
CA CYS A 59 0.66 7.97 8.13
C CYS A 59 0.63 8.68 6.77
N SER A 60 1.65 9.50 6.47
CA SER A 60 1.78 10.20 5.19
C SER A 60 1.82 9.25 4.01
N ILE A 61 2.67 8.22 4.07
CA ILE A 61 2.80 7.22 3.01
C ILE A 61 1.50 6.43 2.81
N GLY A 62 0.80 6.09 3.91
CA GLY A 62 -0.45 5.35 3.80
C GLY A 62 -1.62 6.20 3.28
N LYS A 63 -1.62 7.52 3.54
CA LYS A 63 -2.54 8.46 2.87
C LYS A 63 -2.26 8.57 1.39
N GLU A 64 -0.99 8.62 0.99
CA GLU A 64 -0.59 8.65 -0.42
C GLU A 64 -1.00 7.37 -1.15
N ILE A 65 -0.73 6.20 -0.56
CA ILE A 65 -1.20 4.90 -1.08
C ILE A 65 -2.73 4.89 -1.22
N LYS A 66 -3.47 5.42 -0.23
CA LYS A 66 -4.93 5.53 -0.30
C LYS A 66 -5.36 6.41 -1.48
N GLN A 67 -4.69 7.54 -1.70
CA GLN A 67 -4.99 8.45 -2.79
C GLN A 67 -4.76 7.79 -4.16
N LEU A 68 -3.62 7.12 -4.34
CA LEU A 68 -3.31 6.35 -5.55
C LEU A 68 -4.31 5.21 -5.77
N GLY A 69 -4.76 4.56 -4.69
CA GLY A 69 -5.78 3.50 -4.77
C GLY A 69 -7.14 3.99 -5.26
N ASN A 70 -7.48 5.26 -5.02
CA ASN A 70 -8.72 5.85 -5.55
C ASN A 70 -8.66 6.04 -7.08
N GLU A 71 -7.46 6.04 -7.69
CA GLU A 71 -7.29 6.11 -9.15
C GLU A 71 -7.61 4.77 -9.84
N LEU A 72 -7.89 3.71 -9.06
CA LEU A 72 -8.20 2.35 -9.53
C LEU A 72 -9.70 1.99 -9.39
N GLN A 73 -10.57 2.95 -9.08
CA GLN A 73 -12.01 2.75 -8.85
C GLN A 73 -12.84 3.33 -10.00
#